data_AF-A0A5D0SPM9-F1
#
_entry.id   AF-A0A5D0SPM9-F1
#
_cell.length_a   1.000
_cell.length_b   1.000
_cell.length_c   1.000
_cell.angle_alpha   90.00
_cell.angle_beta   90.00
_cell.angle_gamma   90.00
#
_symmetry.space_group_name_H-M   'P 1'
#
loop_
_entity.id
_entity.type
_entity.pdbx_description
1 polymer ?
#
loop_
_entity_poly.entity_id
_entity_poly.type
_entity_poly.pdbx_seq_one_letter_code
_entity_poly.pdbx_strand_id
1 'polypeptide(L)'
;MAALLAGCTRTVDGTGAAERWSATKVAGLEITTGESGPRPGVPDTRLTAEGSDGGELDRLARNAVDDLQKYWGEQLPAAFDRGFDPVSRLISYDSTGPAVTVCNSSTAGAVNAFYCSLDDSVAWDRGQLLPTLDDSFGPMAVVAVLAHELGHAVQFRLGSAGGQTSSIVKEQQADCYAGNFFRWVAEGNSPHFRLSTGPGLNQILATLFFIRDGVETGFDAEGAHGNAFDRVSAFQFGFGDGPERCARIDEAEVRRRITQPASGQASPAGETAGNLPVDDRDSLLALQETLRAAFDRPGAQWPAISRSGGPCPGATATTPASYCPATNTVGLDLGELGRLGTAPEQGEGGLGDFAAFAEVASRYALARQQAEGYPLTGLATAQRTACMTGVWAATIVVGRGAVLQLSPGDLDEAVAEMLAPRSLIAADANGAGIPSGFARVEAFRDGFTAGAIVPCLEKYR
;
A
#
# COMPACT_ATOMS: atom_id res chain seq x y z
N MET A 1 -48.59 39.96 21.79
CA MET A 1 -48.91 38.93 20.80
C MET A 1 -47.59 38.32 20.35
N ALA A 2 -47.18 37.21 20.96
CA ALA A 2 -45.91 36.55 20.68
C ALA A 2 -46.18 35.41 19.69
N ALA A 3 -45.57 35.48 18.50
CA ALA A 3 -45.66 34.44 17.48
C ALA A 3 -44.62 33.36 17.76
N LEU A 4 -45.08 32.13 18.01
CA LEU A 4 -44.23 30.94 18.08
C LEU A 4 -43.98 30.43 16.65
N LEU A 5 -42.74 30.48 16.20
CA LEU A 5 -42.27 29.81 14.98
C LEU A 5 -42.10 28.32 15.29
N ALA A 6 -43.01 27.48 14.81
CA ALA A 6 -42.85 26.04 14.81
C ALA A 6 -41.93 25.63 13.64
N GLY A 7 -40.71 25.20 13.95
CA GLY A 7 -39.79 24.61 12.97
C GLY A 7 -40.21 23.18 12.66
N CYS A 8 -40.48 22.88 11.39
CA CYS A 8 -40.72 21.51 10.93
C CYS A 8 -39.38 20.76 10.86
N THR A 9 -39.07 19.93 11.85
CA THR A 9 -38.02 18.90 11.71
C THR A 9 -38.59 17.75 10.89
N ARG A 10 -38.00 17.48 9.72
CA ARG A 10 -38.18 16.21 9.00
C ARG A 10 -37.05 15.29 9.42
N THR A 11 -37.38 14.21 10.11
CA THR A 11 -36.47 13.08 10.26
C THR A 11 -36.34 12.41 8.90
N VAL A 12 -35.12 12.33 8.38
CA VAL A 12 -34.81 11.47 7.24
C VAL A 12 -34.49 10.10 7.83
N ASP A 13 -35.38 9.14 7.65
CA ASP A 13 -35.13 7.75 8.03
C ASP A 13 -34.07 7.17 7.08
N GLY A 14 -32.80 7.30 7.46
CA GLY A 14 -31.70 6.60 6.83
C GLY A 14 -31.30 5.42 7.69
N THR A 15 -31.68 4.20 7.31
CA THR A 15 -30.96 3.01 7.82
C THR A 15 -29.61 3.01 7.13
N GLY A 16 -28.53 3.30 7.86
CA GLY A 16 -27.17 3.09 7.38
C GLY A 16 -26.95 1.60 7.13
N ALA A 17 -27.33 1.12 5.94
CA ALA A 17 -26.84 -0.16 5.46
C ALA A 17 -25.36 0.05 5.16
N ALA A 18 -24.49 -0.75 5.77
CA ALA A 18 -23.10 -0.83 5.34
C ALA A 18 -23.09 -0.99 3.81
N GLU A 19 -22.37 -0.11 3.12
CA GLU A 19 -22.29 -0.16 1.67
C GLU A 19 -21.85 -1.57 1.26
N ARG A 20 -22.64 -2.23 0.40
CA ARG A 20 -22.24 -3.53 -0.12
C ARG A 20 -20.99 -3.34 -0.95
N TRP A 21 -20.01 -4.21 -0.75
CA TRP A 21 -18.80 -4.24 -1.57
C TRP A 21 -19.16 -4.25 -3.07
N SER A 22 -18.36 -3.52 -3.86
CA SER A 22 -18.45 -3.48 -5.32
C SER A 22 -17.06 -3.63 -5.92
N ALA A 23 -16.94 -4.44 -6.97
CA ALA A 23 -15.69 -4.64 -7.69
C ALA A 23 -15.20 -3.40 -8.44
N THR A 24 -16.06 -2.37 -8.59
CA THR A 24 -15.73 -1.10 -9.25
C THR A 24 -15.32 -0.02 -8.26
N LYS A 25 -15.24 -0.33 -6.96
CA LYS A 25 -15.01 0.67 -5.91
C LYS A 25 -13.78 0.35 -5.06
N VAL A 26 -13.15 1.41 -4.56
CA VAL A 26 -12.13 1.38 -3.49
C VAL A 26 -12.60 2.24 -2.34
N ALA A 27 -12.77 1.63 -1.16
CA ALA A 27 -13.32 2.29 0.02
C ALA A 27 -14.64 3.07 -0.25
N GLY A 28 -15.51 2.57 -1.12
CA GLY A 28 -16.79 3.23 -1.48
C GLY A 28 -16.71 4.27 -2.62
N LEU A 29 -15.51 4.66 -3.06
CA LEU A 29 -15.31 5.53 -4.23
C LEU A 29 -15.21 4.72 -5.51
N GLU A 30 -15.81 5.20 -6.61
CA GLU A 30 -15.62 4.58 -7.93
C GLU A 30 -14.15 4.60 -8.34
N ILE A 31 -13.69 3.53 -8.99
CA ILE A 31 -12.36 3.45 -9.58
C ILE A 31 -12.34 4.31 -10.84
N THR A 32 -11.50 5.34 -10.84
CA THR A 32 -11.35 6.32 -11.91
C THR A 32 -9.92 6.29 -12.46
N THR A 33 -9.76 6.62 -13.74
CA THR A 33 -8.46 6.66 -14.44
C THR A 33 -8.06 8.06 -14.91
N GLY A 34 -8.65 9.10 -14.30
CA GLY A 34 -8.38 10.49 -14.63
C GLY A 34 -6.99 10.98 -14.21
N GLU A 35 -6.69 12.23 -14.56
CA GLU A 35 -5.44 12.91 -14.20
C GLU A 35 -5.29 13.04 -12.68
N SER A 36 -4.07 12.84 -12.20
CA SER A 36 -3.66 13.07 -10.81
C SER A 36 -2.54 14.10 -10.77
N GLY A 37 -2.54 14.99 -9.79
CA GLY A 37 -1.56 16.07 -9.68
C GLY A 37 -2.18 17.44 -9.41
N PRO A 38 -1.38 18.51 -9.58
CA PRO A 38 -1.84 19.89 -9.46
C PRO A 38 -3.01 20.20 -10.39
N ARG A 39 -3.95 21.01 -9.89
CA ARG A 39 -5.08 21.52 -10.67
C ARG A 39 -4.63 22.75 -11.46
N PRO A 40 -4.95 22.81 -12.77
CA PRO A 40 -4.58 23.96 -13.58
C PRO A 40 -5.39 25.20 -13.17
N GLY A 41 -4.74 26.37 -13.20
CA GLY A 41 -5.39 27.67 -12.97
C GLY A 41 -5.72 27.98 -11.51
N VAL A 42 -5.29 27.14 -10.56
CA VAL A 42 -5.39 27.43 -9.13
C VAL A 42 -4.20 28.30 -8.71
N PRO A 43 -4.42 29.47 -8.08
CA PRO A 43 -3.32 30.29 -7.57
C PRO A 43 -2.55 29.55 -6.47
N ASP A 44 -1.22 29.71 -6.45
CA ASP A 44 -0.40 29.15 -5.38
C ASP A 44 -0.73 29.75 -4.00
N THR A 45 -0.46 28.97 -2.96
CA THR A 45 -0.57 29.43 -1.58
C THR A 45 0.35 30.63 -1.29
N ARG A 46 -0.05 31.41 -0.28
CA ARG A 46 0.75 32.50 0.30
C ARG A 46 1.73 32.03 1.37
N LEU A 47 1.72 30.75 1.75
CA LEU A 47 2.72 30.20 2.66
C LEU A 47 4.13 30.43 2.09
N THR A 48 5.12 30.62 2.96
CA THR A 48 6.52 30.78 2.59
C THR A 48 7.36 29.71 3.29
N ALA A 49 8.40 29.23 2.63
CA ALA A 49 9.37 28.32 3.23
C ALA A 49 10.74 29.00 3.36
N GLU A 50 11.34 28.90 4.53
CA GLU A 50 12.72 29.34 4.78
C GLU A 50 13.67 28.56 3.87
N GLY A 51 14.65 29.23 3.26
CA GLY A 51 15.61 28.58 2.36
C GLY A 51 15.08 28.22 0.96
N SER A 52 13.81 28.54 0.67
CA SER A 52 13.21 28.29 -0.63
C SER A 52 13.89 29.04 -1.76
N ASP A 53 14.01 28.41 -2.93
CA ASP A 53 14.46 29.03 -4.17
C ASP A 53 13.29 29.52 -5.05
N GLY A 54 12.05 29.32 -4.60
CA GLY A 54 10.83 29.67 -5.33
C GLY A 54 10.54 28.79 -6.54
N GLY A 55 11.28 27.69 -6.71
CA GLY A 55 11.14 26.72 -7.80
C GLY A 55 9.82 25.93 -7.78
N GLU A 56 9.64 25.10 -8.79
CA GLU A 56 8.39 24.33 -8.99
C GLU A 56 8.11 23.36 -7.85
N LEU A 57 9.12 22.63 -7.39
CA LEU A 57 8.97 21.67 -6.29
C LEU A 57 8.70 22.36 -4.95
N ASP A 58 9.28 23.53 -4.71
CA ASP A 58 8.96 24.34 -3.53
C ASP A 58 7.54 24.93 -3.59
N ARG A 59 7.06 25.34 -4.78
CA ARG A 59 5.66 25.73 -4.97
C ARG A 59 4.72 24.56 -4.70
N LEU A 60 5.03 23.39 -5.26
CA LEU A 60 4.29 22.16 -5.07
C LEU A 60 4.21 21.77 -3.59
N ALA A 61 5.35 21.78 -2.89
CA ALA A 61 5.44 21.45 -1.47
C ALA A 61 4.61 22.42 -0.60
N ARG A 62 4.71 23.73 -0.85
CA ARG A 62 3.91 24.73 -0.11
C ARG A 62 2.41 24.56 -0.37
N ASN A 63 2.00 24.31 -1.61
CA ASN A 63 0.60 24.04 -1.94
C ASN A 63 0.09 22.76 -1.25
N ALA A 64 0.92 21.72 -1.16
CA ALA A 64 0.61 20.47 -0.43
C ALA A 64 0.36 20.76 1.05
N VAL A 65 1.27 21.49 1.70
CA VAL A 65 1.14 21.86 3.11
C VAL A 65 -0.11 22.73 3.34
N ASP A 66 -0.42 23.68 2.45
CA ASP A 66 -1.62 24.52 2.56
C ASP A 66 -2.90 23.69 2.60
N ASP A 67 -3.04 22.74 1.67
CA ASP A 67 -4.19 21.84 1.59
C ASP A 67 -4.26 20.87 2.78
N LEU A 68 -3.11 20.35 3.24
CA LEU A 68 -3.03 19.48 4.43
C LEU A 68 -3.46 20.23 5.69
N GLN A 69 -2.99 21.45 5.89
CA GLN A 69 -3.37 22.27 7.04
C GLN A 69 -4.85 22.65 6.99
N LYS A 70 -5.40 22.92 5.80
CA LYS A 70 -6.84 23.12 5.62
C LYS A 70 -7.62 21.87 6.01
N TYR A 71 -7.23 20.70 5.49
CA TYR A 71 -7.86 19.43 5.82
C TYR A 71 -7.85 19.17 7.34
N TRP A 72 -6.69 19.28 7.99
CA TRP A 72 -6.58 19.03 9.43
C TRP A 72 -7.25 20.11 10.29
N GLY A 73 -7.35 21.35 9.80
CA GLY A 73 -8.16 22.41 10.40
C GLY A 73 -9.64 22.04 10.52
N GLU A 74 -10.15 21.18 9.61
CA GLU A 74 -11.52 20.68 9.63
C GLU A 74 -11.63 19.35 10.38
N GLN A 75 -10.72 18.40 10.11
CA GLN A 75 -10.85 17.03 10.60
C GLN A 75 -10.41 16.84 12.05
N LEU A 76 -9.38 17.55 12.52
CA LEU A 76 -8.91 17.35 13.89
C LEU A 76 -9.99 17.76 14.93
N PRO A 77 -10.70 18.90 14.76
CA PRO A 77 -11.80 19.23 15.65
C PRO A 77 -12.96 18.25 15.53
N ALA A 78 -13.30 17.82 14.31
CA ALA A 78 -14.42 16.93 14.07
C ALA A 78 -14.22 15.53 14.66
N ALA A 79 -13.03 14.95 14.51
CA ALA A 79 -12.72 13.58 14.93
C ALA A 79 -12.27 13.48 16.40
N PHE A 80 -11.66 14.54 16.95
CA PHE A 80 -10.97 14.45 18.25
C PHE A 80 -11.32 15.56 19.24
N ASP A 81 -12.18 16.52 18.89
CA ASP A 81 -12.47 17.71 19.71
C ASP A 81 -11.20 18.51 20.06
N ARG A 82 -10.27 18.60 19.10
CA ARG A 82 -8.98 19.31 19.21
C ARG A 82 -8.76 20.25 18.04
N GLY A 83 -8.45 21.51 18.33
CA GLY A 83 -8.01 22.47 17.33
C GLY A 83 -6.70 22.03 16.66
N PHE A 84 -6.60 22.20 15.35
CA PHE A 84 -5.34 22.06 14.63
C PHE A 84 -4.73 23.44 14.44
N ASP A 85 -3.62 23.73 15.12
CA ASP A 85 -2.81 24.89 14.74
C ASP A 85 -1.86 24.48 13.61
N PRO A 86 -1.73 25.30 12.56
CA PRO A 86 -0.72 25.12 11.51
C PRO A 86 0.68 24.86 12.06
N VAL A 87 1.53 24.18 11.28
CA VAL A 87 2.94 24.01 11.65
C VAL A 87 3.63 25.37 11.64
N SER A 88 4.53 25.57 12.59
CA SER A 88 5.11 26.87 12.86
C SER A 88 6.13 27.32 11.81
N ARG A 89 6.83 26.36 11.18
CA ARG A 89 7.90 26.63 10.22
C ARG A 89 7.89 25.66 9.05
N LEU A 90 8.14 26.19 7.85
CA LEU A 90 8.37 25.41 6.65
C LEU A 90 9.79 25.68 6.16
N ILE A 91 10.56 24.64 5.90
CA ILE A 91 11.98 24.76 5.55
C ILE A 91 12.26 23.97 4.28
N SER A 92 12.73 24.66 3.25
CA SER A 92 13.26 24.06 2.05
C SER A 92 14.78 24.11 2.10
N TYR A 93 15.43 22.96 1.97
CA TYR A 93 16.89 22.87 1.96
C TYR A 93 17.39 22.03 0.80
N ASP A 94 18.67 22.17 0.49
CA ASP A 94 19.33 21.41 -0.58
C ASP A 94 20.43 20.56 0.04
N SER A 95 20.24 19.24 -0.01
CA SER A 95 21.17 18.25 0.55
C SER A 95 22.55 18.26 -0.11
N THR A 96 22.67 18.82 -1.33
CA THR A 96 23.93 18.99 -2.07
C THR A 96 24.54 20.38 -1.88
N GLY A 97 23.78 21.30 -1.31
CA GLY A 97 24.16 22.69 -1.09
C GLY A 97 24.83 22.95 0.27
N PRO A 98 24.95 24.23 0.66
CA PRO A 98 25.46 24.60 1.98
C PRO A 98 24.61 24.00 3.10
N ALA A 99 25.27 23.35 4.05
CA ALA A 99 24.63 22.78 5.22
C ALA A 99 23.96 23.87 6.08
N VAL A 100 22.71 23.62 6.48
CA VAL A 100 22.01 24.38 7.50
C VAL A 100 21.65 23.46 8.67
N THR A 101 21.36 24.04 9.83
CA THR A 101 20.90 23.27 10.99
C THR A 101 19.39 23.37 11.11
N VAL A 102 18.73 22.22 11.06
CA VAL A 102 17.28 22.08 11.23
C VAL A 102 17.04 20.99 12.27
N CYS A 103 16.17 21.22 13.25
CA CYS A 103 15.89 20.24 14.31
C CYS A 103 17.15 19.72 15.04
N ASN A 104 18.13 20.60 15.30
CA ASN A 104 19.45 20.23 15.85
C ASN A 104 20.29 19.27 15.00
N SER A 105 19.91 19.03 13.74
CA SER A 105 20.60 18.16 12.79
C SER A 105 21.10 18.95 11.58
N SER A 106 22.22 18.51 11.00
CA SER A 106 22.78 19.09 9.78
C SER A 106 22.03 18.57 8.56
N THR A 107 21.70 19.45 7.61
CA THR A 107 21.08 19.06 6.33
C THR A 107 22.07 18.53 5.28
N ALA A 108 23.37 18.60 5.55
CA ALA A 108 24.41 18.12 4.63
C ALA A 108 24.21 16.63 4.29
N GLY A 109 23.95 16.31 3.02
CA GLY A 109 23.72 14.95 2.55
C GLY A 109 22.43 14.29 3.03
N ALA A 110 21.56 15.03 3.73
CA ALA A 110 20.28 14.52 4.20
C ALA A 110 19.27 14.53 3.05
N VAL A 111 19.17 13.45 2.28
CA VAL A 111 18.14 13.31 1.23
C VAL A 111 16.83 12.89 1.92
N ASN A 112 16.14 13.84 2.56
CA ASN A 112 14.99 13.53 3.40
C ASN A 112 13.91 14.62 3.46
N ALA A 113 12.70 14.24 3.87
CA ALA A 113 11.68 15.13 4.42
C ALA A 113 11.41 14.70 5.86
N PHE A 114 11.08 15.64 6.74
CA PHE A 114 10.77 15.30 8.13
C PHE A 114 9.93 16.36 8.82
N TYR A 115 9.13 15.94 9.79
CA TYR A 115 8.57 16.78 10.84
C TYR A 115 9.44 16.78 12.10
N CYS A 116 9.66 17.96 12.69
CA CYS A 116 10.35 18.11 13.96
C CYS A 116 9.45 18.69 15.04
N SER A 117 9.22 17.92 16.11
CA SER A 117 8.43 18.38 17.27
C SER A 117 9.13 19.41 18.15
N LEU A 118 10.46 19.56 18.05
CA LEU A 118 11.23 20.50 18.89
C LEU A 118 10.96 21.96 18.53
N ASP A 119 10.77 22.24 17.24
CA ASP A 119 10.52 23.59 16.72
C ASP A 119 9.28 23.66 15.80
N ASP A 120 8.46 22.61 15.81
CA ASP A 120 7.22 22.45 15.05
C ASP A 120 7.40 22.78 13.55
N SER A 121 8.47 22.24 12.97
CA SER A 121 8.86 22.48 11.59
C SER A 121 8.58 21.27 10.69
N VAL A 122 8.21 21.55 9.44
CA VAL A 122 8.26 20.58 8.33
C VAL A 122 9.37 21.01 7.39
N ALA A 123 10.30 20.09 7.11
CA ALA A 123 11.45 20.34 6.24
C ALA A 123 11.50 19.33 5.08
N TRP A 124 11.98 19.76 3.92
CA TRP A 124 12.15 18.89 2.75
C TRP A 124 13.41 19.23 1.95
N ASP A 125 14.05 18.18 1.40
CA ASP A 125 15.16 18.31 0.46
C ASP A 125 14.66 18.60 -0.96
N ARG A 126 14.83 19.84 -1.42
CA ARG A 126 14.56 20.25 -2.80
C ARG A 126 15.68 19.87 -3.78
N GLY A 127 16.85 19.46 -3.28
CA GLY A 127 18.03 19.17 -4.09
C GLY A 127 18.01 17.76 -4.72
N GLN A 128 17.60 16.74 -3.96
CA GLN A 128 17.60 15.36 -4.44
C GLN A 128 16.29 14.62 -4.16
N LEU A 129 15.71 14.72 -2.96
CA LEU A 129 14.51 13.94 -2.61
C LEU A 129 13.31 14.30 -3.48
N LEU A 130 12.86 15.56 -3.44
CA LEU A 130 11.66 15.96 -4.16
C LEU A 130 11.80 15.74 -5.68
N PRO A 131 12.94 16.07 -6.33
CA PRO A 131 13.16 15.71 -7.74
C PRO A 131 13.05 14.22 -8.00
N THR A 132 13.69 13.37 -7.19
CA THR A 132 13.67 11.91 -7.38
C THR A 132 12.24 11.35 -7.29
N LEU A 133 11.44 11.85 -6.36
CA LEU A 133 10.05 11.45 -6.19
C LEU A 133 9.18 11.89 -7.38
N ASP A 134 9.32 13.15 -7.81
CA ASP A 134 8.55 13.70 -8.93
C ASP A 134 8.91 12.99 -10.24
N ASP A 135 10.20 12.78 -10.52
CA ASP A 135 10.66 12.10 -11.73
C ASP A 135 10.23 10.63 -11.78
N SER A 136 10.19 9.95 -10.63
CA SER A 136 9.88 8.51 -10.57
C SER A 136 8.39 8.21 -10.56
N PHE A 137 7.59 9.04 -9.88
CA PHE A 137 6.19 8.73 -9.55
C PHE A 137 5.21 9.89 -9.83
N GLY A 138 5.72 11.07 -10.18
CA GLY A 138 4.95 12.28 -10.44
C GLY A 138 4.69 13.15 -9.20
N PRO A 139 4.01 14.29 -9.37
CA PRO A 139 3.96 15.34 -8.35
C PRO A 139 3.21 14.94 -7.08
N MET A 140 2.31 13.96 -7.18
CA MET A 140 1.60 13.46 -6.01
C MET A 140 2.50 12.65 -5.06
N ALA A 141 3.67 12.19 -5.49
CA ALA A 141 4.65 11.55 -4.62
C ALA A 141 5.26 12.54 -3.61
N VAL A 142 5.55 13.77 -4.07
CA VAL A 142 5.95 14.89 -3.20
C VAL A 142 4.85 15.20 -2.18
N VAL A 143 3.59 15.22 -2.63
CA VAL A 143 2.44 15.41 -1.73
C VAL A 143 2.33 14.26 -0.72
N ALA A 144 2.68 13.03 -1.10
CA ALA A 144 2.59 11.86 -0.23
C ALA A 144 3.56 11.92 0.95
N VAL A 145 4.82 12.25 0.69
CA VAL A 145 5.81 12.41 1.77
C VAL A 145 5.45 13.56 2.70
N LEU A 146 4.97 14.69 2.18
CA LEU A 146 4.54 15.80 3.03
C LEU A 146 3.27 15.49 3.82
N ALA A 147 2.35 14.70 3.27
CA ALA A 147 1.17 14.21 3.99
C ALA A 147 1.55 13.29 5.16
N HIS A 148 2.59 12.46 4.97
CA HIS A 148 3.18 11.66 6.04
C HIS A 148 3.79 12.57 7.13
N GLU A 149 4.60 13.57 6.76
CA GLU A 149 5.18 14.49 7.75
C GLU A 149 4.12 15.27 8.55
N LEU A 150 3.06 15.74 7.89
CA LEU A 150 1.93 16.35 8.61
C LEU A 150 1.16 15.34 9.46
N GLY A 151 1.22 14.05 9.15
CA GLY A 151 0.76 12.98 10.04
C GLY A 151 1.49 12.99 11.38
N HIS A 152 2.80 13.24 11.42
CA HIS A 152 3.53 13.42 12.66
C HIS A 152 3.13 14.69 13.42
N ALA A 153 2.86 15.79 12.71
CA ALA A 153 2.33 17.01 13.33
C ALA A 153 0.97 16.74 14.01
N VAL A 154 0.09 15.95 13.38
CA VAL A 154 -1.19 15.51 13.97
C VAL A 154 -0.96 14.71 15.25
N GLN A 155 -0.03 13.75 15.25
CA GLN A 155 0.31 12.99 16.46
C GLN A 155 0.82 13.88 17.58
N PHE A 156 1.65 14.88 17.25
CA PHE A 156 2.14 15.86 18.19
C PHE A 156 0.97 16.65 18.81
N ARG A 157 -0.01 17.07 18.00
CA ARG A 157 -1.19 17.82 18.49
C ARG A 157 -2.12 16.95 19.34
N LEU A 158 -2.24 15.66 19.03
CA LEU A 158 -3.02 14.71 19.83
C LEU A 158 -2.31 14.30 21.12
N GLY A 159 -0.99 14.52 21.22
CA GLY A 159 -0.18 14.04 22.34
C GLY A 159 0.07 12.52 22.30
N SER A 160 -0.25 11.86 21.18
CA SER A 160 -0.08 10.41 20.99
C SER A 160 1.36 10.01 20.64
N ALA A 161 2.25 10.98 20.40
CA ALA A 161 3.66 10.77 20.10
C ALA A 161 4.59 10.65 21.34
N GLY A 162 4.03 10.40 22.54
CA GLY A 162 4.80 10.36 23.79
C GLY A 162 5.98 9.37 23.77
N GLY A 163 6.96 9.56 24.66
CA GLY A 163 8.23 8.80 24.69
C GLY A 163 8.14 7.30 25.04
N GLN A 164 6.95 6.70 25.02
CA GLN A 164 6.72 5.26 25.20
C GLN A 164 6.19 4.59 23.91
N THR A 165 5.82 5.37 22.90
CA THR A 165 5.38 4.87 21.60
C THR A 165 6.60 4.64 20.71
N SER A 166 6.76 3.41 20.20
CA SER A 166 7.83 3.03 19.28
C SER A 166 7.79 3.81 17.97
N SER A 167 8.94 3.91 17.30
CA SER A 167 9.03 4.52 15.97
C SER A 167 8.03 3.89 15.02
N ILE A 168 8.03 2.56 14.88
CA ILE A 168 7.12 1.87 13.95
C ILE A 168 5.63 2.18 14.17
N VAL A 169 5.16 2.33 15.42
CA VAL A 169 3.77 2.73 15.67
C VAL A 169 3.54 4.17 15.19
N LYS A 170 4.50 5.08 15.42
CA LYS A 170 4.39 6.46 14.96
C LYS A 170 4.35 6.56 13.43
N GLU A 171 5.18 5.78 12.77
CA GLU A 171 5.29 5.74 11.31
C GLU A 171 4.01 5.19 10.66
N GLN A 172 3.47 4.09 11.20
CA GLN A 172 2.21 3.54 10.69
C GLN A 172 1.01 4.48 10.94
N GLN A 173 1.00 5.20 12.06
CA GLN A 173 0.00 6.24 12.29
C GLN A 173 0.13 7.38 11.28
N ALA A 174 1.36 7.83 10.96
CA ALA A 174 1.60 8.88 9.98
C ALA A 174 1.15 8.49 8.56
N ASP A 175 1.48 7.27 8.11
CA ASP A 175 0.98 6.73 6.83
C ASP A 175 -0.56 6.64 6.80
N CYS A 176 -1.17 6.24 7.91
CA CYS A 176 -2.63 6.23 8.05
C CYS A 176 -3.23 7.65 7.97
N TYR A 177 -2.63 8.64 8.62
CA TYR A 177 -3.07 10.04 8.50
C TYR A 177 -2.85 10.60 7.09
N ALA A 178 -1.82 10.17 6.38
CA ALA A 178 -1.64 10.50 4.96
C ALA A 178 -2.80 9.92 4.12
N GLY A 179 -3.16 8.64 4.33
CA GLY A 179 -4.28 8.00 3.64
C GLY A 179 -5.60 8.77 3.76
N ASN A 180 -5.86 9.31 4.95
CA ASN A 180 -6.99 10.20 5.24
C ASN A 180 -7.01 11.46 4.36
N PHE A 181 -5.87 12.15 4.24
CA PHE A 181 -5.77 13.32 3.36
C PHE A 181 -6.01 12.94 1.89
N PHE A 182 -5.42 11.85 1.41
CA PHE A 182 -5.62 11.40 0.03
C PHE A 182 -7.06 10.98 -0.27
N ARG A 183 -7.79 10.48 0.74
CA ARG A 183 -9.23 10.25 0.62
C ARG A 183 -9.96 11.55 0.30
N TRP A 184 -9.68 12.62 1.04
CA TRP A 184 -10.26 13.94 0.82
C TRP A 184 -9.88 14.55 -0.55
N VAL A 185 -8.65 14.31 -1.03
CA VAL A 185 -8.24 14.70 -2.40
C VAL A 185 -9.00 13.90 -3.47
N ALA A 186 -9.16 12.58 -3.29
CA ALA A 186 -9.90 11.71 -4.21
C ALA A 186 -11.39 12.05 -4.30
N GLU A 187 -11.96 12.55 -3.21
CA GLU A 187 -13.34 13.10 -3.18
C GLU A 187 -13.45 14.47 -3.87
N GLY A 188 -12.33 15.06 -4.30
CA GLY A 188 -12.27 16.29 -5.07
C GLY A 188 -12.29 17.56 -4.23
N ASN A 189 -12.10 17.45 -2.91
CA ASN A 189 -12.21 18.58 -1.98
C ASN A 189 -10.95 19.45 -1.93
N SER A 190 -9.80 18.91 -2.32
CA SER A 190 -8.52 19.62 -2.36
C SER A 190 -8.53 20.79 -3.36
N PRO A 191 -8.24 22.02 -2.90
CA PRO A 191 -8.07 23.18 -3.77
C PRO A 191 -7.00 23.02 -4.83
N HIS A 192 -5.81 22.52 -4.46
CA HIS A 192 -4.66 22.51 -5.35
C HIS A 192 -4.50 21.17 -6.09
N PHE A 193 -5.07 20.08 -5.61
CA PHE A 193 -4.81 18.74 -6.14
C PHE A 193 -6.08 17.97 -6.52
N ARG A 194 -5.89 17.02 -7.44
CA ARG A 194 -6.84 15.99 -7.81
C ARG A 194 -6.15 14.64 -7.83
N LEU A 195 -6.90 13.59 -7.53
CA LEU A 195 -6.39 12.23 -7.47
C LEU A 195 -7.39 11.27 -8.08
N SER A 196 -6.94 10.43 -9.01
CA SER A 196 -7.71 9.30 -9.47
C SER A 196 -7.50 8.08 -8.60
N THR A 197 -8.56 7.31 -8.38
CA THR A 197 -8.61 6.15 -7.49
C THR A 197 -8.04 4.86 -8.10
N GLY A 198 -7.69 4.88 -9.39
CA GLY A 198 -6.90 3.85 -10.07
C GLY A 198 -5.42 4.23 -10.13
N PRO A 199 -4.93 4.81 -11.25
CA PRO A 199 -3.51 5.15 -11.41
C PRO A 199 -2.96 6.14 -10.37
N GLY A 200 -3.75 7.13 -9.95
CA GLY A 200 -3.31 8.11 -8.95
C GLY A 200 -2.97 7.47 -7.61
N LEU A 201 -3.88 6.68 -7.03
CA LEU A 201 -3.58 5.92 -5.82
C LEU A 201 -2.43 4.93 -6.01
N ASN A 202 -2.27 4.35 -7.21
CA ASN A 202 -1.13 3.49 -7.52
C ASN A 202 0.21 4.25 -7.39
N GLN A 203 0.27 5.51 -7.82
CA GLN A 203 1.46 6.36 -7.64
C GLN A 203 1.78 6.58 -6.15
N ILE A 204 0.74 6.78 -5.31
CA ILE A 204 0.94 6.97 -3.87
C ILE A 204 1.50 5.70 -3.22
N LEU A 205 0.92 4.54 -3.53
CA LEU A 205 1.40 3.27 -2.98
C LEU A 205 2.80 2.91 -3.49
N ALA A 206 3.12 3.22 -4.74
CA ALA A 206 4.47 3.06 -5.28
C ALA A 206 5.47 4.00 -4.60
N THR A 207 5.05 5.21 -4.22
CA THR A 207 5.87 6.13 -3.42
C THR A 207 6.19 5.53 -2.06
N LEU A 208 5.18 5.03 -1.33
CA LEU A 208 5.38 4.38 -0.03
C LEU A 208 6.27 3.13 -0.13
N PHE A 209 6.13 2.37 -1.22
CA PHE A 209 7.03 1.27 -1.52
C PHE A 209 8.47 1.75 -1.73
N PHE A 210 8.69 2.85 -2.44
CA PHE A 210 10.03 3.37 -2.72
C PHE A 210 10.76 3.85 -1.45
N ILE A 211 10.06 4.52 -0.54
CA ILE A 211 10.62 5.08 0.70
C ILE A 211 10.54 4.14 1.91
N ARG A 212 10.34 2.84 1.70
CA ARG A 212 10.29 1.83 2.76
C ARG A 212 11.66 1.54 3.36
N ASP A 213 11.66 0.89 4.51
CA ASP A 213 12.87 0.30 5.08
C ASP A 213 13.36 -0.90 4.24
N GLY A 214 14.67 -1.05 4.11
CA GLY A 214 15.27 -2.24 3.54
C GLY A 214 15.10 -3.49 4.41
N VAL A 215 15.36 -4.66 3.84
CA VAL A 215 15.24 -5.97 4.53
C VAL A 215 16.24 -6.14 5.68
N GLU A 216 17.27 -5.28 5.72
CA GLU A 216 18.29 -5.19 6.75
C GLU A 216 17.84 -4.41 8.00
N THR A 217 16.74 -3.67 7.91
CA THR A 217 16.21 -2.88 9.02
C THR A 217 15.12 -3.66 9.73
N GLY A 218 15.25 -3.81 11.05
CA GLY A 218 14.19 -4.40 11.88
C GLY A 218 13.14 -3.37 12.29
N PHE A 219 11.91 -3.82 12.55
CA PHE A 219 10.81 -2.93 12.96
C PHE A 219 11.07 -2.21 14.30
N ASP A 220 11.97 -2.75 15.13
CA ASP A 220 12.34 -2.22 16.44
C ASP A 220 13.57 -1.30 16.40
N ALA A 221 14.12 -1.04 15.20
CA ALA A 221 15.19 -0.07 15.01
C ALA A 221 14.68 1.36 15.27
N GLU A 222 15.57 2.20 15.82
CA GLU A 222 15.29 3.63 15.96
C GLU A 222 15.11 4.26 14.57
N GLY A 223 13.95 4.88 14.34
CA GLY A 223 13.61 5.48 13.05
C GLY A 223 13.15 4.49 11.98
N ALA A 224 12.79 3.25 12.34
CA ALA A 224 12.20 2.30 11.39
C ALA A 224 10.84 2.80 10.88
N HIS A 225 10.70 2.98 9.56
CA HIS A 225 9.47 3.39 8.88
C HIS A 225 8.49 2.24 8.69
N GLY A 226 8.99 1.02 8.46
CA GLY A 226 8.16 -0.09 7.99
C GLY A 226 8.57 -0.61 6.61
N ASN A 227 8.30 -1.90 6.37
CA ASN A 227 8.31 -2.47 5.03
C ASN A 227 7.10 -1.97 4.21
N ALA A 228 7.08 -2.20 2.88
CA ALA A 228 6.02 -1.68 2.03
C ALA A 228 4.64 -2.24 2.41
N PHE A 229 4.56 -3.52 2.72
CA PHE A 229 3.28 -4.16 3.02
C PHE A 229 2.59 -3.53 4.25
N ASP A 230 3.33 -3.27 5.32
CA ASP A 230 2.81 -2.65 6.53
C ASP A 230 2.42 -1.19 6.30
N ARG A 231 3.29 -0.43 5.62
CA ARG A 231 3.06 1.00 5.30
C ARG A 231 1.85 1.22 4.41
N VAL A 232 1.74 0.46 3.32
CA VAL A 232 0.57 0.49 2.43
C VAL A 232 -0.69 0.08 3.18
N SER A 233 -0.62 -0.93 4.05
CA SER A 233 -1.76 -1.34 4.88
C SER A 233 -2.24 -0.21 5.80
N ALA A 234 -1.30 0.52 6.41
CA ALA A 234 -1.62 1.65 7.28
C ALA A 234 -2.28 2.80 6.50
N PHE A 235 -1.72 3.16 5.35
CA PHE A 235 -2.32 4.12 4.43
C PHE A 235 -3.76 3.73 4.04
N GLN A 236 -3.99 2.45 3.71
CA GLN A 236 -5.30 1.94 3.36
C GLN A 236 -6.31 2.03 4.51
N PHE A 237 -5.90 1.83 5.77
CA PHE A 237 -6.76 2.06 6.93
C PHE A 237 -7.23 3.51 7.00
N GLY A 238 -6.30 4.45 6.79
CA GLY A 238 -6.65 5.86 6.79
C GLY A 238 -7.58 6.27 5.66
N PHE A 239 -7.30 5.77 4.46
CA PHE A 239 -8.11 6.07 3.27
C PHE A 239 -9.55 5.54 3.39
N GLY A 240 -9.74 4.43 4.13
CA GLY A 240 -11.02 3.75 4.28
C GLY A 240 -11.83 4.10 5.54
N ASP A 241 -11.16 4.30 6.68
CA ASP A 241 -11.80 4.22 8.00
C ASP A 241 -11.72 5.53 8.83
N GLY A 242 -11.17 6.61 8.27
CA GLY A 242 -11.13 7.92 8.89
C GLY A 242 -9.98 8.16 9.90
N PRO A 243 -9.87 9.37 10.48
CA PRO A 243 -8.72 9.73 11.33
C PRO A 243 -8.69 8.95 12.65
N GLU A 244 -9.84 8.64 13.25
CA GLU A 244 -9.92 7.94 14.54
C GLU A 244 -9.36 6.52 14.45
N ARG A 245 -9.43 5.88 13.26
CA ARG A 245 -8.80 4.58 13.03
C ARG A 245 -7.29 4.65 13.22
N CYS A 246 -6.67 5.72 12.75
CA CYS A 246 -5.23 5.92 12.84
C CYS A 246 -4.80 6.11 14.28
N ALA A 247 -5.52 6.93 15.05
CA ALA A 247 -5.23 7.13 16.48
C ALA A 247 -5.32 5.85 17.33
N ARG A 248 -6.05 4.82 16.86
CA ARG A 248 -6.16 3.52 17.53
C ARG A 248 -5.02 2.55 17.22
N ILE A 249 -4.16 2.84 16.24
CA ILE A 249 -2.98 2.01 15.96
C ILE A 249 -2.05 2.11 17.17
N ASP A 250 -1.89 1.01 17.89
CA ASP A 250 -1.07 0.91 19.10
C ASP A 250 -0.03 -0.22 19.00
N GLU A 251 0.82 -0.32 20.02
CA GLU A 251 1.85 -1.36 20.13
C GLU A 251 1.28 -2.78 20.00
N ALA A 252 0.08 -3.01 20.54
CA ALA A 252 -0.53 -4.33 20.55
C ALA A 252 -1.05 -4.69 19.16
N GLU A 253 -1.64 -3.74 18.43
CA GLU A 253 -2.04 -3.92 17.05
C GLU A 253 -0.83 -4.16 16.16
N VAL A 254 0.18 -3.29 16.21
CA VAL A 254 1.38 -3.41 15.37
C VAL A 254 2.06 -4.75 15.63
N ARG A 255 2.29 -5.16 16.88
CA ARG A 255 2.88 -6.48 17.19
C ARG A 255 2.09 -7.66 16.63
N ARG A 256 0.76 -7.56 16.50
CA ARG A 256 -0.07 -8.65 15.95
C ARG A 256 0.02 -8.76 14.43
N ARG A 257 0.26 -7.65 13.73
CA ARG A 257 0.15 -7.58 12.26
C ARG A 257 1.44 -7.27 11.53
N ILE A 258 2.46 -6.75 12.21
CA ILE A 258 3.74 -6.38 11.62
C ILE A 258 4.34 -7.58 10.89
N THR A 259 4.79 -7.35 9.67
CA THR A 259 5.40 -8.39 8.83
C THR A 259 6.89 -8.19 8.65
N GLN A 260 7.39 -6.97 8.91
CA GLN A 260 8.82 -6.71 9.01
C GLN A 260 9.40 -7.47 10.22
N PRO A 261 10.54 -8.18 10.06
CA PRO A 261 11.18 -8.89 11.16
C PRO A 261 11.76 -7.94 12.21
N ALA A 262 12.00 -8.45 13.42
CA ALA A 262 12.79 -7.70 14.41
C ALA A 262 14.26 -7.62 13.97
N SER A 263 15.03 -6.68 14.51
CA SER A 263 16.43 -6.44 14.11
C SER A 263 17.31 -7.69 14.27
N GLY A 264 17.06 -8.53 15.27
CA GLY A 264 17.77 -9.81 15.46
C GLY A 264 17.43 -10.89 14.42
N GLN A 265 16.46 -10.64 13.55
CA GLN A 265 15.97 -11.54 12.49
C GLN A 265 16.00 -10.87 11.10
N ALA A 266 16.53 -9.65 11.01
CA ALA A 266 16.70 -8.94 9.74
C ALA A 266 17.83 -9.56 8.91
N SER A 267 17.75 -9.40 7.58
CA SER A 267 18.76 -9.96 6.67
C SER A 267 20.09 -9.21 6.80
N PRO A 268 21.26 -9.89 6.70
CA PRO A 268 22.54 -9.20 6.63
C PRO A 268 22.60 -8.24 5.43
N ALA A 269 23.18 -7.06 5.62
CA ALA A 269 23.35 -6.09 4.53
C ALA A 269 24.17 -6.67 3.36
N GLY A 270 23.61 -6.64 2.15
CA GLY A 270 24.29 -7.08 0.92
C GLY A 270 24.11 -8.55 0.55
N GLU A 271 23.31 -9.33 1.30
CA GLU A 271 22.85 -10.64 0.83
C GLU A 271 21.60 -10.48 -0.05
N THR A 272 21.54 -11.21 -1.17
CA THR A 272 20.31 -11.36 -1.94
C THR A 272 19.30 -12.06 -1.04
N ALA A 273 18.37 -11.29 -0.49
CA ALA A 273 17.38 -11.73 0.48
C ALA A 273 16.67 -13.00 0.01
N GLY A 274 17.05 -14.16 0.56
CA GLY A 274 16.24 -15.39 0.58
C GLY A 274 15.78 -16.00 -0.75
N ASN A 275 15.98 -15.36 -1.91
CA ASN A 275 15.33 -15.73 -3.17
C ASN A 275 15.64 -17.17 -3.58
N LEU A 276 14.61 -17.99 -3.61
CA LEU A 276 14.69 -19.38 -4.03
C LEU A 276 14.71 -19.48 -5.56
N PRO A 277 15.43 -20.48 -6.12
CA PRO A 277 15.32 -20.83 -7.54
C PRO A 277 13.90 -21.33 -7.86
N VAL A 278 13.07 -20.42 -8.38
CA VAL A 278 11.63 -20.65 -8.60
C VAL A 278 11.29 -21.63 -9.73
N ASP A 279 12.24 -21.89 -10.61
CA ASP A 279 12.11 -22.76 -11.78
C ASP A 279 12.59 -24.19 -11.54
N ASP A 280 13.22 -24.46 -10.39
CA ASP A 280 13.71 -25.78 -10.02
C ASP A 280 12.58 -26.73 -9.58
N ARG A 281 12.89 -28.01 -9.48
CA ARG A 281 11.88 -29.03 -9.16
C ARG A 281 11.45 -28.99 -7.69
N ASP A 282 12.38 -28.76 -6.78
CA ASP A 282 12.15 -28.95 -5.35
C ASP A 282 11.37 -27.77 -4.78
N SER A 283 11.69 -26.54 -5.22
CA SER A 283 10.91 -25.32 -5.00
C SER A 283 9.46 -25.46 -5.48
N LEU A 284 9.24 -25.99 -6.70
CA LEU A 284 7.89 -26.20 -7.23
C LEU A 284 7.11 -27.27 -6.45
N LEU A 285 7.79 -28.29 -5.91
CA LEU A 285 7.16 -29.29 -5.03
C LEU A 285 6.79 -28.68 -3.68
N ALA A 286 7.67 -27.87 -3.09
CA ALA A 286 7.40 -27.14 -1.84
C ALA A 286 6.24 -26.15 -2.01
N LEU A 287 6.20 -25.42 -3.13
CA LEU A 287 5.08 -24.56 -3.50
C LEU A 287 3.78 -25.38 -3.61
N GLN A 288 3.80 -26.51 -4.33
CA GLN A 288 2.62 -27.36 -4.47
C GLN A 288 2.09 -27.86 -3.12
N GLU A 289 2.99 -28.23 -2.20
CA GLU A 289 2.63 -28.67 -0.85
C GLU A 289 1.95 -27.56 -0.05
N THR A 290 2.50 -26.34 -0.07
CA THR A 290 1.90 -25.22 0.66
C THR A 290 0.60 -24.71 0.03
N LEU A 291 0.46 -24.79 -1.29
CA LEU A 291 -0.82 -24.50 -1.98
C LEU A 291 -1.91 -25.48 -1.58
N ARG A 292 -1.58 -26.77 -1.46
CA ARG A 292 -2.51 -27.76 -0.91
C ARG A 292 -2.85 -27.43 0.53
N ALA A 293 -1.87 -27.14 1.37
CA ALA A 293 -2.13 -26.77 2.77
C ALA A 293 -3.07 -25.55 2.90
N ALA A 294 -2.90 -24.54 2.04
CA ALA A 294 -3.72 -23.32 2.06
C ALA A 294 -5.17 -23.54 1.58
N PHE A 295 -5.38 -24.45 0.63
CA PHE A 295 -6.66 -24.57 -0.08
C PHE A 295 -7.38 -25.89 0.16
N ASP A 296 -6.75 -26.87 0.83
CA ASP A 296 -7.23 -28.24 0.96
C ASP A 296 -8.64 -28.33 1.54
N ARG A 297 -9.47 -29.22 0.96
CA ARG A 297 -10.78 -29.59 1.49
C ARG A 297 -11.16 -31.03 1.12
N PRO A 298 -12.10 -31.66 1.83
CA PRO A 298 -12.61 -32.98 1.46
C PRO A 298 -13.15 -33.02 0.02
N GLY A 299 -12.70 -34.03 -0.75
CA GLY A 299 -13.17 -34.28 -2.12
C GLY A 299 -12.65 -33.31 -3.19
N ALA A 300 -11.67 -32.47 -2.87
CA ALA A 300 -11.11 -31.55 -3.84
C ALA A 300 -10.29 -32.25 -4.94
N GLN A 301 -10.40 -31.72 -6.16
CA GLN A 301 -9.57 -32.08 -7.29
C GLN A 301 -8.61 -30.93 -7.59
N TRP A 302 -7.34 -31.14 -7.28
CA TRP A 302 -6.32 -30.11 -7.41
C TRP A 302 -5.78 -30.01 -8.83
N PRO A 303 -5.44 -28.79 -9.29
CA PRO A 303 -4.80 -28.66 -10.58
C PRO A 303 -3.42 -29.31 -10.56
N ALA A 304 -3.07 -30.00 -11.64
CA ALA A 304 -1.70 -30.44 -11.86
C ALA A 304 -0.83 -29.22 -12.21
N ILE A 305 0.38 -29.15 -11.65
CA ILE A 305 1.37 -28.15 -12.08
C ILE A 305 2.19 -28.75 -13.21
N SER A 306 2.07 -28.17 -14.41
CA SER A 306 2.81 -28.55 -15.60
C SER A 306 4.01 -27.62 -15.78
N ARG A 307 5.20 -28.21 -15.83
CA ARG A 307 6.48 -27.51 -16.08
C ARG A 307 6.71 -27.14 -17.56
N SER A 308 5.72 -27.40 -18.41
CA SER A 308 5.72 -26.96 -19.80
C SER A 308 4.57 -25.99 -20.04
N GLY A 309 4.89 -24.83 -20.57
CA GLY A 309 3.91 -23.89 -21.14
C GLY A 309 3.23 -24.47 -22.38
N GLY A 310 2.14 -23.83 -22.82
CA GLY A 310 1.40 -24.27 -24.00
C GLY A 310 0.02 -23.63 -24.12
N PRO A 311 -0.77 -24.05 -25.12
CA PRO A 311 -2.17 -23.62 -25.26
C PRO A 311 -2.95 -23.94 -23.99
N CYS A 312 -3.86 -23.05 -23.61
CA CYS A 312 -4.67 -23.20 -22.41
C CYS A 312 -6.15 -23.38 -22.78
N PRO A 313 -6.66 -24.63 -22.88
CA PRO A 313 -8.04 -24.83 -23.31
C PRO A 313 -9.01 -24.27 -22.27
N GLY A 314 -9.94 -23.42 -22.73
CA GLY A 314 -10.96 -22.79 -21.89
C GLY A 314 -10.57 -21.45 -21.25
N ALA A 315 -9.38 -20.92 -21.53
CA ALA A 315 -8.93 -19.59 -21.08
C ALA A 315 -7.87 -19.00 -22.03
N THR A 316 -7.55 -17.72 -21.87
CA THR A 316 -6.37 -17.10 -22.50
C THR A 316 -5.12 -17.49 -21.70
N ALA A 317 -4.06 -17.95 -22.38
CA ALA A 317 -2.79 -18.22 -21.73
C ALA A 317 -2.15 -16.92 -21.21
N THR A 318 -1.72 -16.94 -19.95
CA THR A 318 -0.97 -15.89 -19.25
C THR A 318 0.47 -16.35 -18.99
N THR A 319 1.40 -15.39 -18.89
CA THR A 319 2.81 -15.63 -18.56
C THR A 319 3.14 -15.00 -17.21
N PRO A 320 3.98 -15.63 -16.38
CA PRO A 320 4.64 -16.93 -16.53
C PRO A 320 3.76 -18.12 -16.16
N ALA A 321 2.60 -17.91 -15.54
CA ALA A 321 1.70 -18.99 -15.11
C ALA A 321 0.30 -18.86 -15.73
N SER A 322 -0.29 -19.97 -16.18
CA SER A 322 -1.66 -20.05 -16.74
C SER A 322 -2.50 -21.08 -16.00
N TYR A 323 -3.76 -20.77 -15.64
CA TYR A 323 -4.74 -21.79 -15.21
C TYR A 323 -5.65 -22.18 -16.38
N CYS A 324 -5.72 -23.48 -16.68
CA CYS A 324 -6.52 -24.04 -17.76
C CYS A 324 -7.73 -24.82 -17.22
N PRO A 325 -8.94 -24.21 -17.23
CA PRO A 325 -10.13 -24.76 -16.58
C PRO A 325 -10.58 -26.11 -17.14
N ALA A 326 -10.37 -26.35 -18.44
CA ALA A 326 -10.83 -27.57 -19.11
C ALA A 326 -10.03 -28.82 -18.73
N THR A 327 -8.75 -28.66 -18.38
CA THR A 327 -7.85 -29.76 -18.01
C THR A 327 -7.47 -29.76 -16.53
N ASN A 328 -7.92 -28.74 -15.78
CA ASN A 328 -7.52 -28.48 -14.40
C ASN A 328 -5.99 -28.51 -14.24
N THR A 329 -5.30 -27.62 -14.96
CA THR A 329 -3.82 -27.58 -15.00
C THR A 329 -3.33 -26.15 -14.81
N VAL A 330 -2.28 -25.97 -14.00
CA VAL A 330 -1.48 -24.75 -13.97
C VAL A 330 -0.24 -24.98 -14.83
N GLY A 331 -0.17 -24.34 -16.01
CA GLY A 331 0.99 -24.42 -16.91
C GLY A 331 1.99 -23.30 -16.63
N LEU A 332 3.28 -23.63 -16.63
CA LEU A 332 4.37 -22.71 -16.31
C LEU A 332 5.30 -22.50 -17.52
N ASP A 333 5.59 -21.23 -17.81
CA ASP A 333 6.77 -20.81 -18.55
C ASP A 333 7.93 -20.66 -17.56
N LEU A 334 8.78 -21.69 -17.46
CA LEU A 334 9.89 -21.70 -16.50
C LEU A 334 10.94 -20.61 -16.78
N GLY A 335 11.09 -20.18 -18.03
CA GLY A 335 12.06 -19.14 -18.38
C GLY A 335 11.60 -17.78 -17.85
N GLU A 336 10.34 -17.42 -18.10
CA GLU A 336 9.77 -16.18 -17.55
C GLU A 336 9.57 -16.25 -16.03
N LEU A 337 9.24 -17.42 -15.48
CA LEU A 337 9.16 -17.61 -14.03
C LEU A 337 10.51 -17.37 -13.38
N GLY A 338 11.58 -17.99 -13.91
CA GLY A 338 12.94 -17.79 -13.43
C GLY A 338 13.39 -16.33 -13.54
N ARG A 339 13.05 -15.64 -14.64
CA ARG A 339 13.34 -14.20 -14.82
C ARG A 339 12.59 -13.33 -13.81
N LEU A 340 11.32 -13.65 -13.52
CA LEU A 340 10.54 -12.92 -12.52
C LEU A 340 11.07 -13.16 -11.10
N GLY A 341 11.55 -14.37 -10.82
CA GLY A 341 12.11 -14.78 -9.53
C GLY A 341 13.48 -14.21 -9.19
N THR A 342 14.14 -13.49 -10.10
CA THR A 342 15.42 -12.84 -9.77
C THR A 342 15.19 -11.58 -8.94
N ALA A 343 16.17 -11.23 -8.11
CA ALA A 343 16.12 -10.02 -7.30
C ALA A 343 15.96 -8.76 -8.19
N PRO A 344 15.32 -7.70 -7.67
CA PRO A 344 15.28 -6.42 -8.36
C PRO A 344 16.69 -5.82 -8.43
N GLU A 345 17.29 -5.73 -9.61
CA GLU A 345 18.48 -4.89 -9.86
C GLU A 345 18.09 -3.65 -10.68
N GLN A 346 18.87 -2.58 -10.59
CA GLN A 346 18.58 -1.25 -11.17
C GLN A 346 18.29 -1.30 -12.68
N GLY A 347 17.03 -1.52 -13.05
CA GLY A 347 16.54 -1.54 -14.44
C GLY A 347 16.66 -2.88 -15.17
N GLU A 348 17.32 -3.88 -14.58
CA GLU A 348 17.51 -5.22 -15.17
C GLU A 348 17.30 -6.29 -14.08
N GLY A 349 16.08 -6.85 -13.96
CA GLY A 349 15.80 -7.86 -12.93
C GLY A 349 14.33 -8.27 -12.85
N GLY A 350 14.05 -9.24 -11.98
CA GLY A 350 12.72 -9.69 -11.62
C GLY A 350 12.13 -8.89 -10.46
N LEU A 351 11.04 -9.40 -9.89
CA LEU A 351 10.44 -8.87 -8.67
C LEU A 351 10.86 -9.66 -7.42
N GLY A 352 11.41 -10.86 -7.61
CA GLY A 352 11.79 -11.79 -6.57
C GLY A 352 10.93 -13.06 -6.55
N ASP A 353 11.34 -14.03 -5.74
CA ASP A 353 10.83 -15.38 -5.72
C ASP A 353 9.38 -15.45 -5.23
N PHE A 354 9.02 -14.63 -4.25
CA PHE A 354 7.66 -14.56 -3.74
C PHE A 354 6.73 -14.02 -4.80
N ALA A 355 7.10 -12.96 -5.52
CA ALA A 355 6.27 -12.46 -6.63
C ALA A 355 6.01 -13.57 -7.67
N ALA A 356 7.04 -14.31 -8.06
CA ALA A 356 6.93 -15.42 -9.00
C ALA A 356 6.03 -16.55 -8.47
N PHE A 357 6.22 -16.99 -7.23
CA PHE A 357 5.37 -18.02 -6.61
C PHE A 357 3.94 -17.54 -6.37
N ALA A 358 3.74 -16.27 -6.02
CA ALA A 358 2.42 -15.67 -5.81
C ALA A 358 1.62 -15.61 -7.12
N GLU A 359 2.27 -15.39 -8.25
CA GLU A 359 1.62 -15.52 -9.56
C GLU A 359 1.16 -16.96 -9.84
N VAL A 360 1.97 -17.97 -9.51
CA VAL A 360 1.55 -19.39 -9.60
C VAL A 360 0.40 -19.70 -8.61
N ALA A 361 0.51 -19.21 -7.39
CA ALA A 361 -0.49 -19.36 -6.34
C ALA A 361 -1.84 -18.75 -6.75
N SER A 362 -1.82 -17.61 -7.43
CA SER A 362 -3.01 -16.97 -7.98
C SER A 362 -3.72 -17.85 -9.01
N ARG A 363 -2.97 -18.56 -9.85
CA ARG A 363 -3.53 -19.50 -10.84
C ARG A 363 -4.13 -20.73 -10.14
N TYR A 364 -3.51 -21.20 -9.06
CA TYR A 364 -4.06 -22.25 -8.22
C TYR A 364 -5.34 -21.80 -7.50
N ALA A 365 -5.41 -20.54 -7.06
CA ALA A 365 -6.60 -19.95 -6.45
C ALA A 365 -7.78 -19.92 -7.43
N LEU A 366 -7.56 -19.68 -8.73
CA LEU A 366 -8.61 -19.79 -9.75
C LEU A 366 -9.18 -21.22 -9.83
N ALA A 367 -8.35 -22.25 -9.70
CA ALA A 367 -8.82 -23.63 -9.63
C ALA A 367 -9.70 -23.86 -8.40
N ARG A 368 -9.32 -23.27 -7.26
CA ARG A 368 -10.13 -23.33 -6.04
C ARG A 368 -11.46 -22.60 -6.21
N GLN A 369 -11.48 -21.47 -6.90
CA GLN A 369 -12.72 -20.74 -7.23
C GLN A 369 -13.64 -21.56 -8.15
N GLN A 370 -13.10 -22.22 -9.18
CA GLN A 370 -13.87 -23.11 -10.05
C GLN A 370 -14.51 -24.26 -9.26
N ALA A 371 -13.74 -24.86 -8.35
CA ALA A 371 -14.23 -25.94 -7.49
C ALA A 371 -15.34 -25.49 -6.53
N GLU A 372 -15.42 -24.19 -6.21
CA GLU A 372 -16.51 -23.58 -5.42
C GLU A 372 -17.64 -23.03 -6.30
N GLY A 373 -17.59 -23.24 -7.62
CA GLY A 373 -18.64 -22.82 -8.56
C GLY A 373 -18.67 -21.33 -8.87
N TYR A 374 -17.59 -20.60 -8.56
CA TYR A 374 -17.50 -19.18 -8.89
C TYR A 374 -17.09 -18.94 -10.34
N PRO A 375 -17.48 -17.79 -10.94
CA PRO A 375 -16.92 -17.34 -12.21
C PRO A 375 -15.39 -17.22 -12.15
N LEU A 376 -14.76 -17.40 -13.32
CA LEU A 376 -13.31 -17.29 -13.50
C LEU A 376 -12.88 -16.04 -14.28
N THR A 377 -13.82 -15.15 -14.56
CA THR A 377 -13.57 -13.91 -15.30
C THR A 377 -14.16 -12.70 -14.59
N GLY A 378 -13.62 -11.51 -14.88
CA GLY A 378 -14.12 -10.23 -14.36
C GLY A 378 -13.49 -9.75 -13.05
N LEU A 379 -13.81 -8.51 -12.67
CA LEU A 379 -13.17 -7.80 -11.57
C LEU A 379 -13.33 -8.50 -10.20
N ALA A 380 -14.50 -9.06 -9.93
CA ALA A 380 -14.76 -9.81 -8.70
C ALA A 380 -13.86 -11.04 -8.59
N THR A 381 -13.67 -11.76 -9.70
CA THR A 381 -12.74 -12.90 -9.78
C THR A 381 -11.32 -12.43 -9.50
N ALA A 382 -10.86 -11.37 -10.17
CA ALA A 382 -9.52 -10.82 -9.99
C ALA A 382 -9.22 -10.45 -8.52
N GLN A 383 -10.15 -9.78 -7.83
CA GLN A 383 -9.99 -9.45 -6.41
C GLN A 383 -10.05 -10.68 -5.51
N ARG A 384 -10.97 -11.61 -5.79
CA ARG A 384 -11.05 -12.87 -5.04
C ARG A 384 -9.76 -13.67 -5.19
N THR A 385 -9.16 -13.70 -6.38
CA THR A 385 -7.86 -14.31 -6.64
C THR A 385 -6.78 -13.69 -5.77
N ALA A 386 -6.63 -12.36 -5.77
CA ALA A 386 -5.64 -11.67 -4.93
C ALA A 386 -5.83 -11.99 -3.45
N CYS A 387 -7.07 -11.97 -2.96
CA CYS A 387 -7.39 -12.35 -1.59
C CYS A 387 -6.99 -13.78 -1.27
N MET A 388 -7.33 -14.74 -2.13
CA MET A 388 -6.95 -16.14 -1.91
C MET A 388 -5.43 -16.36 -2.00
N THR A 389 -4.70 -15.60 -2.83
CA THR A 389 -3.24 -15.59 -2.82
C THR A 389 -2.70 -15.09 -1.47
N GLY A 390 -3.32 -14.06 -0.88
CA GLY A 390 -3.02 -13.62 0.49
C GLY A 390 -3.22 -14.70 1.54
N VAL A 391 -4.28 -15.53 1.41
CA VAL A 391 -4.50 -16.69 2.30
C VAL A 391 -3.34 -17.70 2.20
N TRP A 392 -2.83 -17.96 0.99
CA TRP A 392 -1.65 -18.81 0.82
C TRP A 392 -0.42 -18.18 1.47
N ALA A 393 -0.19 -16.88 1.28
CA ALA A 393 0.91 -16.16 1.94
C ALA A 393 0.85 -16.26 3.47
N ALA A 394 -0.35 -16.17 4.06
CA ALA A 394 -0.56 -16.38 5.50
C ALA A 394 -0.23 -17.81 5.97
N THR A 395 -0.36 -18.80 5.09
CA THR A 395 -0.05 -20.21 5.39
C THR A 395 1.46 -20.44 5.55
N ILE A 396 2.27 -19.65 4.83
CA ILE A 396 3.74 -19.78 4.80
C ILE A 396 4.46 -18.76 5.68
N VAL A 397 3.77 -18.09 6.60
CA VAL A 397 4.42 -17.24 7.61
C VAL A 397 5.41 -18.07 8.46
N VAL A 398 6.59 -17.50 8.71
CA VAL A 398 7.67 -18.13 9.50
C VAL A 398 7.15 -18.64 10.84
N GLY A 399 7.65 -19.82 11.25
CA GLY A 399 7.29 -20.45 12.53
C GLY A 399 6.00 -21.26 12.49
N ARG A 400 5.30 -21.33 11.35
CA ARG A 400 4.13 -22.22 11.16
C ARG A 400 4.49 -23.64 10.70
N GLY A 401 5.77 -23.92 10.46
CA GLY A 401 6.26 -25.25 10.09
C GLY A 401 5.99 -25.66 8.64
N ALA A 402 5.59 -24.71 7.78
CA ALA A 402 5.47 -24.93 6.35
C ALA A 402 6.84 -25.18 5.72
N VAL A 403 6.86 -26.00 4.65
CA VAL A 403 8.07 -26.34 3.87
C VAL A 403 8.63 -25.13 3.11
N LEU A 404 7.74 -24.28 2.58
CA LEU A 404 8.06 -22.96 2.06
C LEU A 404 7.68 -21.94 3.12
N GLN A 405 8.56 -20.97 3.40
CA GLN A 405 8.34 -19.92 4.39
C GLN A 405 8.65 -18.55 3.81
N LEU A 406 7.96 -17.52 4.30
CA LEU A 406 8.24 -16.14 3.94
C LEU A 406 9.66 -15.76 4.38
N SER A 407 10.40 -15.11 3.50
CA SER A 407 11.62 -14.39 3.83
C SER A 407 11.34 -12.89 4.04
N PRO A 408 12.27 -12.15 4.70
CA PRO A 408 12.18 -10.70 4.76
C PRO A 408 12.14 -10.10 3.34
N GLY A 409 11.10 -9.34 3.04
CA GLY A 409 10.91 -8.69 1.72
C GLY A 409 9.82 -9.34 0.85
N ASP A 410 9.47 -10.61 1.05
CA ASP A 410 8.52 -11.35 0.21
C ASP A 410 7.17 -10.63 0.01
N LEU A 411 6.60 -10.09 1.09
CA LEU A 411 5.33 -9.36 1.01
C LEU A 411 5.47 -8.01 0.30
N ASP A 412 6.66 -7.42 0.28
CA ASP A 412 6.94 -6.23 -0.51
C ASP A 412 7.02 -6.60 -2.01
N GLU A 413 7.57 -7.77 -2.37
CA GLU A 413 7.53 -8.26 -3.75
C GLU A 413 6.09 -8.45 -4.24
N ALA A 414 5.20 -8.94 -3.36
CA ALA A 414 3.77 -9.02 -3.63
C ALA A 414 3.15 -7.64 -3.93
N VAL A 415 3.52 -6.63 -3.12
CA VAL A 415 3.08 -5.25 -3.34
C VAL A 415 3.61 -4.73 -4.67
N ALA A 416 4.90 -4.91 -4.97
CA ALA A 416 5.50 -4.48 -6.23
C ALA A 416 4.80 -5.10 -7.45
N GLU A 417 4.52 -6.40 -7.42
CA GLU A 417 3.78 -7.10 -8.47
C GLU A 417 2.37 -6.53 -8.63
N MET A 418 1.65 -6.33 -7.52
CA MET A 418 0.28 -5.84 -7.55
C MET A 418 0.17 -4.38 -7.99
N LEU A 419 1.22 -3.56 -7.80
CA LEU A 419 1.30 -2.19 -8.31
C LEU A 419 1.70 -2.13 -9.79
N ALA A 420 2.22 -3.21 -10.37
CA ALA A 420 2.53 -3.27 -11.80
C ALA A 420 1.23 -3.22 -12.63
N PRO A 421 1.21 -2.59 -13.83
CA PRO A 421 -0.03 -2.44 -14.61
C PRO A 421 -0.77 -3.75 -14.89
N ARG A 422 -0.02 -4.85 -15.06
CA ARG A 422 -0.51 -6.19 -15.41
C ARG A 422 -0.18 -7.24 -14.32
N SER A 423 -0.59 -6.96 -13.09
CA SER A 423 -0.52 -7.93 -11.98
C SER A 423 -1.31 -9.20 -12.31
N LEU A 424 -0.63 -10.33 -12.35
CA LEU A 424 -1.22 -11.66 -12.42
C LEU A 424 -1.70 -12.13 -11.03
N ILE A 425 -1.11 -11.67 -9.92
CA ILE A 425 -1.64 -11.97 -8.56
C ILE A 425 -3.12 -11.56 -8.45
N ALA A 426 -3.47 -10.40 -9.05
CA ALA A 426 -4.81 -9.83 -9.01
C ALA A 426 -5.47 -9.81 -10.40
N ALA A 427 -5.38 -10.93 -11.12
CA ALA A 427 -6.03 -11.12 -12.41
C ALA A 427 -6.99 -12.32 -12.43
N ASP A 428 -7.98 -12.24 -13.31
CA ASP A 428 -8.86 -13.34 -13.67
C ASP A 428 -8.14 -14.42 -14.52
N ALA A 429 -8.85 -15.47 -14.93
CA ALA A 429 -8.26 -16.58 -15.69
C ALA A 429 -7.69 -16.19 -17.07
N ASN A 430 -8.07 -15.03 -17.60
CA ASN A 430 -7.59 -14.53 -18.89
C ASN A 430 -6.52 -13.42 -18.73
N GLY A 431 -6.08 -13.14 -17.51
CA GLY A 431 -5.09 -12.10 -17.22
C GLY A 431 -5.69 -10.68 -17.10
N ALA A 432 -7.02 -10.54 -17.04
CA ALA A 432 -7.65 -9.25 -16.83
C ALA A 432 -7.69 -8.92 -15.32
N GLY A 433 -7.07 -7.80 -14.93
CA GLY A 433 -7.02 -7.34 -13.54
C GLY A 433 -7.86 -6.09 -13.27
N ILE A 434 -7.90 -5.67 -12.01
CA ILE A 434 -8.55 -4.41 -11.60
C ILE A 434 -7.60 -3.24 -11.91
N PRO A 435 -8.05 -2.10 -12.45
CA PRO A 435 -7.15 -0.98 -12.77
C PRO A 435 -6.59 -0.21 -11.54
N SER A 436 -6.96 -0.60 -10.32
CA SER A 436 -6.51 0.05 -9.08
C SER A 436 -5.58 -0.87 -8.30
N GLY A 437 -4.29 -0.52 -8.19
CA GLY A 437 -3.34 -1.23 -7.34
C GLY A 437 -3.76 -1.26 -5.87
N PHE A 438 -4.41 -0.18 -5.41
CA PHE A 438 -5.02 -0.13 -4.08
C PHE A 438 -5.99 -1.28 -3.85
N ALA A 439 -6.93 -1.53 -4.78
CA ALA A 439 -7.92 -2.61 -4.66
C ALA A 439 -7.26 -4.00 -4.64
N ARG A 440 -6.15 -4.16 -5.39
CA ARG A 440 -5.41 -5.42 -5.49
C ARG A 440 -4.71 -5.73 -4.17
N VAL A 441 -3.95 -4.77 -3.64
CA VAL A 441 -3.24 -4.92 -2.36
C VAL A 441 -4.23 -5.06 -1.20
N GLU A 442 -5.34 -4.30 -1.19
CA GLU A 442 -6.40 -4.44 -0.18
C GLU A 442 -6.94 -5.88 -0.17
N ALA A 443 -7.25 -6.43 -1.35
CA ALA A 443 -7.78 -7.78 -1.45
C ALA A 443 -6.78 -8.82 -0.94
N PHE A 444 -5.52 -8.75 -1.35
CA PHE A 444 -4.47 -9.61 -0.83
C PHE A 444 -4.35 -9.51 0.70
N ARG A 445 -4.32 -8.29 1.26
CA ARG A 445 -4.22 -8.04 2.70
C ARG A 445 -5.39 -8.66 3.47
N ASP A 446 -6.60 -8.57 2.95
CA ASP A 446 -7.78 -9.17 3.58
C ASP A 446 -7.62 -10.69 3.74
N GLY A 447 -7.14 -11.37 2.70
CA GLY A 447 -6.86 -12.80 2.75
C GLY A 447 -5.69 -13.16 3.66
N PHE A 448 -4.61 -12.36 3.60
CA PHE A 448 -3.44 -12.54 4.47
C PHE A 448 -3.81 -12.40 5.95
N THR A 449 -4.60 -11.38 6.28
CA THR A 449 -5.05 -11.11 7.67
C THR A 449 -6.04 -12.17 8.14
N ALA A 450 -6.96 -12.60 7.28
CA ALA A 450 -7.94 -13.62 7.63
C ALA A 450 -7.31 -15.01 7.83
N GLY A 451 -6.28 -15.34 7.03
CA GLY A 451 -5.67 -16.68 7.01
C GLY A 451 -6.64 -17.80 6.61
N ALA A 452 -7.78 -17.46 6.03
CA ALA A 452 -8.83 -18.39 5.62
C ALA A 452 -9.56 -17.88 4.38
N ILE A 453 -10.04 -18.80 3.53
CA ILE A 453 -10.68 -18.44 2.26
C ILE A 453 -12.09 -17.85 2.41
N VAL A 454 -12.79 -18.11 3.53
CA VAL A 454 -14.21 -17.75 3.68
C VAL A 454 -14.45 -16.25 3.49
N PRO A 455 -13.69 -15.33 4.14
CA PRO A 455 -13.82 -13.90 3.89
C PRO A 455 -13.61 -13.51 2.42
N CYS A 456 -12.69 -14.16 1.70
CA CYS A 456 -12.48 -13.90 0.28
C CYS A 456 -13.72 -14.27 -0.56
N LEU A 457 -14.33 -15.43 -0.26
CA LEU A 457 -15.52 -15.91 -0.96
C LEU A 457 -16.78 -15.08 -0.62
N GLU A 458 -16.84 -14.49 0.57
CA GLU A 458 -17.97 -13.67 1.02
C GLU A 458 -17.90 -12.23 0.56
N LYS A 459 -16.72 -11.58 0.65
CA LYS A 459 -16.53 -10.18 0.29
C LYS A 459 -16.53 -9.97 -1.23
N TYR A 460 -15.78 -10.77 -1.98
CA TYR A 460 -15.55 -10.57 -3.41
C TYR A 460 -16.46 -11.46 -4.25
N ARG A 461 -17.71 -11.05 -4.53
CA ARG A 461 -18.73 -11.88 -5.21
C ARG A 461 -19.08 -11.45 -6.62
#